data_AF-A0A1Q7B2J1-F1
#
_entry.id   AF-A0A1Q7B2J1-F1
#
_cell.length_a   1.000
_cell.length_b   1.000
_cell.length_c   1.000
_cell.angle_alpha   90.00
_cell.angle_beta   90.00
_cell.angle_gamma   90.00
#
_symmetry.space_group_name_H-M   'P 1'
#
loop_
_entity.id
_entity.type
_entity.pdbx_description
1 polymer ?
#
loop_
_entity_poly.entity_id
_entity_poly.type
_entity_poly.pdbx_seq_one_letter_code
_entity_poly.pdbx_strand_id
1 'polypeptide(L)'
;MKASFLVPYGFIMAPIGAGFIILIPVFVSLSAFPEFVFSLASTLVWGIGLLEAINAFLVIENARAPSVRRTRVFMHIGFVLLVAQFAFLVVPDTVNRAFSTEIPFPQAFEWVGYGAFLLSSFSLAGASWIVCDRWSRIGSDELEVHNWTRASWHTWAFVSGMTMGTIGIPLDPRFPGVSLVLFSAGALLIFAGILPRKTKETQLTHRSETQPKVELREVSYEDKLAVGKRACELILHKYGKRRIFAVCMWGDEVENSQPYFGVNLLVVVRDGIHIPAEPYLFDGIEVNITYWQEISILYRARIFDEEWPWRSGSYRTRIVLHEKKGWSRKLDRAVHESDMADSTSAVRESAMLLLEHLAKLRDYRLQNDLVGEKAECWRIAWGVIELILLLNRRYVQYDYWKEVFECSIQTSDLRRQLETLLELTDKPIDLMVETAEKLCEEMFDMVGSRGIRLVSSDLKV
;
A
#
# COMPACT_ATOMS: atom_id res chain seq x y z
N MET A 1 -13.96 -1.71 -19.62
CA MET A 1 -13.39 -3.07 -19.71
C MET A 1 -12.68 -3.32 -18.39
N LYS A 2 -13.29 -4.12 -17.49
CA LYS A 2 -12.78 -4.37 -16.12
C LYS A 2 -11.52 -5.23 -16.22
N ALA A 3 -10.38 -4.71 -15.77
CA ALA A 3 -9.22 -5.56 -15.52
C ALA A 3 -9.54 -6.39 -14.27
N SER A 4 -10.07 -7.59 -14.49
CA SER A 4 -10.13 -8.64 -13.48
C SER A 4 -8.75 -8.82 -12.89
N PHE A 5 -8.62 -8.55 -11.59
CA PHE A 5 -7.48 -9.00 -10.79
C PHE A 5 -7.23 -10.46 -11.15
N LEU A 6 -6.03 -10.79 -11.61
CA LEU A 6 -5.52 -12.14 -11.43
C LEU A 6 -5.41 -12.32 -9.92
N VAL A 7 -6.49 -12.80 -9.29
CA VAL A 7 -6.36 -13.62 -8.08
C VAL A 7 -5.26 -14.62 -8.43
N PRO A 8 -4.19 -14.76 -7.62
CA PRO A 8 -3.08 -15.62 -7.99
C PRO A 8 -3.67 -16.99 -8.28
N TYR A 9 -3.49 -17.50 -9.51
CA TYR A 9 -4.08 -18.77 -9.95
C TYR A 9 -3.82 -19.91 -8.95
N GLY A 10 -2.78 -19.81 -8.10
CA GLY A 10 -2.48 -20.73 -7.01
C GLY A 10 -3.47 -20.79 -5.85
N PHE A 11 -4.30 -19.76 -5.60
CA PHE A 11 -5.30 -19.81 -4.51
C PHE A 11 -6.53 -20.66 -4.85
N ILE A 12 -6.82 -20.85 -6.14
CA ILE A 12 -7.92 -21.69 -6.63
C ILE A 12 -7.47 -23.15 -6.83
N MET A 13 -6.17 -23.37 -7.08
CA MET A 13 -5.62 -24.70 -7.38
C MET A 13 -5.29 -25.52 -6.13
N ALA A 14 -4.98 -24.91 -4.98
CA ALA A 14 -4.70 -25.64 -3.74
C ALA A 14 -5.89 -26.50 -3.23
N PRO A 15 -7.15 -26.01 -3.20
CA PRO A 15 -8.32 -26.85 -2.86
C PRO A 15 -8.58 -27.94 -3.89
N ILE A 16 -8.30 -27.67 -5.17
CA ILE A 16 -8.44 -28.64 -6.27
C ILE A 16 -7.40 -29.75 -6.11
N GLY A 17 -6.15 -29.41 -5.82
CA GLY A 17 -5.07 -30.35 -5.52
C GLY A 17 -5.37 -31.20 -4.30
N ALA A 18 -5.86 -30.60 -3.21
CA ALA A 18 -6.31 -31.33 -2.02
C ALA A 18 -7.51 -32.26 -2.31
N GLY A 19 -8.45 -31.82 -3.15
CA GLY A 19 -9.56 -32.64 -3.64
C GLY A 19 -9.09 -33.84 -4.46
N PHE A 20 -8.06 -33.67 -5.29
CA PHE A 20 -7.41 -34.77 -6.00
C PHE A 20 -6.74 -35.76 -5.04
N ILE A 21 -6.03 -35.30 -4.00
CA ILE A 21 -5.42 -36.18 -2.99
C ILE A 21 -6.47 -37.05 -2.28
N ILE A 22 -7.70 -36.54 -2.06
CA ILE A 22 -8.79 -37.29 -1.42
C ILE A 22 -9.51 -38.22 -2.41
N LEU A 23 -9.67 -37.82 -3.67
CA LEU A 23 -10.34 -38.63 -4.69
C LEU A 23 -9.45 -39.77 -5.22
N ILE A 24 -8.13 -39.58 -5.22
CA ILE A 24 -7.16 -40.55 -5.76
C ILE A 24 -7.23 -41.92 -5.04
N PRO A 25 -7.28 -42.03 -3.70
CA PRO A 25 -7.50 -43.31 -3.00
C PRO A 25 -8.83 -44.00 -3.35
N VAL A 26 -9.87 -43.22 -3.65
CA VAL A 26 -11.19 -43.73 -4.07
C VAL A 26 -11.13 -44.31 -5.49
N PHE A 27 -10.31 -43.75 -6.37
CA PHE A 27 -10.08 -44.29 -7.71
C PHE A 27 -9.15 -45.51 -7.73
N VAL A 28 -8.17 -45.59 -6.82
CA VAL A 28 -7.26 -46.74 -6.66
C VAL A 28 -8.01 -48.01 -6.25
N SER A 29 -9.09 -47.87 -5.49
CA SER A 29 -9.91 -49.02 -5.07
C SER A 29 -10.82 -49.55 -6.18
N LEU A 30 -10.93 -48.88 -7.34
CA LEU A 30 -11.92 -49.18 -8.37
C LEU A 30 -11.39 -49.69 -9.73
N SER A 31 -10.11 -49.56 -10.08
CA SER A 31 -9.59 -50.18 -11.33
C SER A 31 -8.06 -50.17 -11.48
N ALA A 32 -7.57 -51.06 -12.35
CA ALA A 32 -6.18 -51.29 -12.76
C ALA A 32 -5.52 -50.07 -13.45
N PHE A 33 -5.30 -48.99 -12.70
CA PHE A 33 -4.44 -47.90 -13.15
C PHE A 33 -2.97 -48.34 -13.10
N PRO A 34 -2.17 -48.12 -14.17
CA PRO A 34 -0.75 -48.44 -14.13
C PRO A 34 -0.08 -47.67 -12.99
N GLU A 35 0.64 -48.35 -12.10
CA GLU A 35 1.37 -47.76 -10.96
C GLU A 35 2.23 -46.54 -11.37
N PHE A 36 2.72 -46.52 -12.60
CA PHE A 36 3.45 -45.40 -13.19
C PHE A 36 2.62 -44.12 -13.31
N VAL A 37 1.36 -44.21 -13.76
CA VAL A 37 0.47 -43.04 -13.91
C VAL A 37 0.12 -42.47 -12.54
N PHE A 38 -0.07 -43.34 -11.55
CA PHE A 38 -0.31 -42.95 -10.16
C PHE A 38 0.90 -42.24 -9.55
N SER A 39 2.10 -42.80 -9.71
CA SER A 39 3.35 -42.20 -9.25
C SER A 39 3.62 -40.84 -9.91
N LEU A 40 3.31 -40.72 -11.21
CA LEU A 40 3.45 -39.45 -11.92
C LEU A 40 2.42 -38.41 -11.46
N ALA A 41 1.16 -38.80 -11.31
CA ALA A 41 0.08 -37.92 -10.88
C ALA A 41 0.30 -37.44 -9.44
N SER A 42 0.72 -38.33 -8.54
CA SER A 42 1.08 -37.95 -7.18
C SER A 42 2.25 -36.97 -7.21
N THR A 43 3.35 -37.28 -7.90
CA THR A 43 4.51 -36.37 -8.01
C THR A 43 4.13 -35.00 -8.56
N LEU A 44 3.24 -34.92 -9.56
CA LEU A 44 2.77 -33.65 -10.10
C LEU A 44 1.98 -32.84 -9.07
N VAL A 45 1.03 -33.48 -8.38
CA VAL A 45 0.26 -32.82 -7.31
C VAL A 45 1.19 -32.35 -6.19
N TRP A 46 2.21 -33.15 -5.84
CA TRP A 46 3.25 -32.81 -4.87
C TRP A 46 4.10 -31.61 -5.30
N GLY A 47 4.58 -31.61 -6.55
CA GLY A 47 5.37 -30.53 -7.11
C GLY A 47 4.61 -29.20 -7.13
N ILE A 48 3.33 -29.25 -7.51
CA ILE A 48 2.44 -28.08 -7.52
C ILE A 48 2.20 -27.57 -6.10
N GLY A 49 1.85 -28.45 -5.15
CA GLY A 49 1.61 -28.04 -3.75
C GLY A 49 2.85 -27.45 -3.08
N LEU A 50 4.05 -27.96 -3.39
CA LEU A 50 5.31 -27.44 -2.87
C LEU A 50 5.66 -26.08 -3.49
N LEU A 51 5.45 -25.90 -4.80
CA LEU A 51 5.58 -24.62 -5.48
C LEU A 51 4.65 -23.56 -4.89
N GLU A 52 3.41 -23.94 -4.56
CA GLU A 52 2.44 -23.06 -3.92
C GLU A 52 2.85 -22.68 -2.50
N ALA A 53 3.30 -23.64 -1.68
CA ALA A 53 3.82 -23.37 -0.34
C ALA A 53 5.01 -22.41 -0.35
N ILE A 54 5.94 -22.57 -1.30
CA ILE A 54 7.09 -21.68 -1.49
C ILE A 54 6.62 -20.28 -1.89
N ASN A 55 5.70 -20.18 -2.86
CA ASN A 55 5.16 -18.89 -3.28
C ASN A 55 4.47 -18.18 -2.10
N ALA A 56 3.66 -18.89 -1.32
CA ALA A 56 3.01 -18.34 -0.13
C ALA A 56 4.03 -17.87 0.91
N PHE A 57 5.10 -18.65 1.16
CA PHE A 57 6.18 -18.28 2.06
C PHE A 57 6.87 -16.99 1.61
N LEU A 58 7.22 -16.88 0.33
CA LEU A 58 7.87 -15.68 -0.21
C LEU A 58 6.99 -14.44 -0.10
N VAL A 59 5.68 -14.56 -0.26
CA VAL A 59 4.77 -13.40 -0.06
C VAL A 59 4.70 -13.02 1.43
N ILE A 60 4.61 -13.99 2.33
CA ILE A 60 4.50 -13.76 3.79
C ILE A 60 5.82 -13.24 4.40
N GLU A 61 6.96 -13.63 3.86
CA GLU A 61 8.27 -13.11 4.25
C GLU A 61 8.38 -11.61 3.94
N ASN A 62 7.87 -11.20 2.78
CA ASN A 62 7.94 -9.82 2.30
C ASN A 62 6.82 -8.90 2.83
N ALA A 63 5.70 -9.45 3.29
CA ALA A 63 4.58 -8.66 3.82
C ALA A 63 4.95 -7.97 5.14
N ARG A 64 4.75 -6.65 5.25
CA ARG A 64 5.16 -5.84 6.43
C ARG A 64 4.07 -5.67 7.49
N ALA A 65 2.84 -6.06 7.21
CA ALA A 65 1.72 -5.90 8.13
C ALA A 65 1.98 -6.59 9.49
N PRO A 66 1.72 -5.92 10.64
CA PRO A 66 1.92 -6.49 11.97
C PRO A 66 1.12 -7.79 12.20
N SER A 67 -0.06 -7.90 11.57
CA SER A 67 -0.92 -9.08 11.59
C SER A 67 -0.27 -10.33 10.98
N VAL A 68 0.71 -10.16 10.08
CA VAL A 68 1.43 -11.23 9.38
C VAL A 68 2.63 -11.75 10.17
N ARG A 69 3.11 -11.01 11.18
CA ARG A 69 4.30 -11.38 11.97
C ARG A 69 4.14 -12.73 12.68
N ARG A 70 2.96 -13.01 13.24
CA ARG A 70 2.69 -14.28 13.93
C ARG A 70 2.61 -15.44 12.93
N THR A 71 2.01 -15.21 11.77
CA THR A 71 1.92 -16.18 10.66
C THR A 71 3.29 -16.53 10.08
N ARG A 72 4.19 -15.54 9.97
CA ARG A 72 5.57 -15.75 9.51
C ARG A 72 6.35 -16.72 10.41
N VAL A 73 6.18 -16.61 11.72
CA VAL A 73 6.81 -17.51 12.69
C VAL A 73 6.30 -18.94 12.53
N PHE A 74 4.98 -19.13 12.40
CA PHE A 74 4.40 -20.46 12.17
C PHE A 74 4.87 -21.10 10.86
N MET A 75 4.96 -20.32 9.77
CA MET A 75 5.50 -20.85 8.51
C MET A 75 6.98 -21.20 8.59
N HIS A 76 7.80 -20.39 9.28
CA HIS A 76 9.21 -20.73 9.50
C HIS A 76 9.36 -22.02 10.29
N ILE A 77 8.56 -22.21 11.36
CA ILE A 77 8.55 -23.45 12.13
C ILE A 77 8.15 -24.63 11.22
N GLY A 78 7.08 -24.48 10.42
CA GLY A 78 6.64 -25.51 9.48
C GLY A 78 7.71 -25.87 8.45
N PHE A 79 8.42 -24.88 7.90
CA PHE A 79 9.49 -25.10 6.92
C PHE A 79 10.73 -25.74 7.54
N VAL A 80 11.11 -25.34 8.76
CA VAL A 80 12.21 -25.98 9.51
C VAL A 80 11.87 -27.43 9.84
N LEU A 81 10.63 -27.72 10.25
CA LEU A 81 10.17 -29.09 10.48
C LEU A 81 10.20 -29.92 9.19
N LEU A 82 9.77 -29.35 8.07
CA LEU A 82 9.84 -30.00 6.75
C LEU A 82 11.29 -30.32 6.37
N VAL A 83 12.22 -29.37 6.53
CA VAL A 83 13.65 -29.57 6.25
C VAL A 83 14.26 -30.62 7.18
N ALA A 84 13.95 -30.56 8.48
CA ALA A 84 14.42 -31.53 9.46
C ALA A 84 13.92 -32.95 9.14
N GLN A 85 12.68 -33.07 8.69
CA GLN A 85 12.10 -34.33 8.25
C GLN A 85 12.77 -34.88 6.99
N PHE A 86 13.04 -34.03 5.99
CA PHE A 86 13.84 -34.42 4.82
C PHE A 86 15.26 -34.85 5.21
N ALA A 87 15.91 -34.14 6.14
CA ALA A 87 17.21 -34.53 6.65
C ALA A 87 17.17 -35.90 7.35
N PHE A 88 16.11 -36.19 8.11
CA PHE A 88 15.92 -37.48 8.77
C PHE A 88 15.72 -38.64 7.79
N LEU A 89 15.02 -38.38 6.66
CA LEU A 89 14.83 -39.35 5.58
C LEU A 89 16.11 -39.61 4.76
N VAL A 90 17.04 -38.65 4.74
CA VAL A 90 18.29 -38.71 3.94
C VAL A 90 19.46 -39.33 4.72
N VAL A 91 19.37 -39.49 6.06
CA VAL A 91 20.42 -40.13 6.87
C VAL A 91 20.10 -41.63 7.07
N PRO A 92 20.78 -42.55 6.35
CA PRO A 92 20.39 -43.97 6.32
C PRO A 92 20.60 -44.69 7.65
N ASP A 93 21.60 -44.29 8.44
CA ASP A 93 22.01 -44.97 9.67
C ASP A 93 21.08 -44.74 10.86
N THR A 94 20.38 -43.60 10.92
CA THR A 94 19.39 -43.31 11.98
C THR A 94 18.13 -44.15 11.84
N VAL A 95 17.75 -44.50 10.61
CA VAL A 95 16.55 -45.27 10.29
C VAL A 95 16.77 -46.76 10.54
N ASN A 96 17.97 -47.29 10.22
CA ASN A 96 18.35 -48.67 10.53
C ASN A 96 18.30 -49.02 12.03
N ARG A 97 18.51 -48.04 12.92
CA ARG A 97 18.44 -48.26 14.37
C ARG A 97 17.03 -48.14 14.97
N ALA A 98 16.10 -47.46 14.29
CA ALA A 98 14.77 -47.21 14.80
C ALA A 98 13.76 -48.34 14.51
N PHE A 99 14.01 -49.16 13.48
CA PHE A 99 13.07 -50.18 12.98
C PHE A 99 13.67 -51.60 12.99
N SER A 100 14.24 -52.02 14.11
CA SER A 100 14.95 -53.31 14.21
C SER A 100 14.07 -54.55 14.45
N THR A 101 12.74 -54.49 14.29
CA THR A 101 11.88 -55.67 14.48
C THR A 101 10.74 -55.79 13.46
N GLU A 102 10.78 -56.93 12.73
CA GLU A 102 9.71 -57.69 12.06
C GLU A 102 8.79 -57.05 11.01
N ILE A 103 8.88 -55.74 10.73
CA ILE A 103 8.19 -55.17 9.57
C ILE A 103 9.18 -55.13 8.39
N PRO A 104 8.86 -55.71 7.21
CA PRO A 104 9.77 -55.67 6.07
C PRO A 104 10.14 -54.22 5.76
N PHE A 105 11.45 -53.95 5.81
CA PHE A 105 12.12 -52.64 5.72
C PHE A 105 11.55 -51.66 4.67
N PRO A 106 11.13 -52.09 3.46
CA PRO A 106 10.54 -51.19 2.46
C PRO A 106 9.17 -50.62 2.87
N GLN A 107 8.34 -51.43 3.54
CA GLN A 107 6.98 -51.02 3.90
C GLN A 107 6.99 -50.03 5.07
N ALA A 108 7.80 -50.26 6.10
CA ALA A 108 7.90 -49.32 7.23
C ALA A 108 8.42 -47.94 6.79
N PHE A 109 9.38 -47.92 5.85
CA PHE A 109 9.91 -46.67 5.27
C PHE A 109 8.86 -45.93 4.45
N GLU A 110 8.07 -46.65 3.65
CA GLU A 110 6.91 -46.08 2.96
C GLU A 110 5.91 -45.51 3.97
N TRP A 111 5.50 -46.27 4.99
CA TRP A 111 4.48 -45.82 5.95
C TRP A 111 4.93 -44.62 6.80
N VAL A 112 6.19 -44.60 7.26
CA VAL A 112 6.73 -43.47 8.04
C VAL A 112 6.99 -42.26 7.16
N GLY A 113 7.47 -42.48 5.93
CA GLY A 113 7.57 -41.46 4.90
C GLY A 113 6.21 -40.84 4.59
N TYR A 114 5.21 -41.65 4.26
CA TYR A 114 3.84 -41.23 4.00
C TYR A 114 3.19 -40.56 5.21
N GLY A 115 3.37 -41.09 6.43
CA GLY A 115 2.79 -40.53 7.65
C GLY A 115 3.36 -39.15 7.98
N ALA A 116 4.68 -39.01 7.95
CA ALA A 116 5.33 -37.74 8.20
C ALA A 116 5.00 -36.72 7.08
N PHE A 117 4.85 -37.19 5.84
CA PHE A 117 4.52 -36.36 4.69
C PHE A 117 3.07 -35.90 4.64
N LEU A 118 2.12 -36.75 5.03
CA LEU A 118 0.74 -36.35 5.27
C LEU A 118 0.68 -35.31 6.38
N LEU A 119 1.41 -35.52 7.48
CA LEU A 119 1.43 -34.57 8.60
C LEU A 119 1.97 -33.19 8.19
N SER A 120 3.04 -33.13 7.40
CA SER A 120 3.58 -31.87 6.90
C SER A 120 2.66 -31.20 5.87
N SER A 121 2.00 -31.98 5.03
CA SER A 121 1.00 -31.50 4.05
C SER A 121 -0.24 -30.93 4.73
N PHE A 122 -0.78 -31.62 5.75
CA PHE A 122 -1.90 -31.11 6.55
C PHE A 122 -1.52 -29.84 7.31
N SER A 123 -0.28 -29.76 7.81
CA SER A 123 0.22 -28.57 8.49
C SER A 123 0.37 -27.38 7.53
N LEU A 124 0.89 -27.61 6.31
CA LEU A 124 1.02 -26.59 5.26
C LEU A 124 -0.34 -26.16 4.68
N ALA A 125 -1.25 -27.11 4.47
CA ALA A 125 -2.61 -26.83 4.02
C ALA A 125 -3.40 -26.06 5.08
N GLY A 126 -3.29 -26.44 6.36
CA GLY A 126 -3.89 -25.72 7.47
C GLY A 126 -3.33 -24.30 7.62
N ALA A 127 -2.01 -24.13 7.49
CA ALA A 127 -1.38 -22.81 7.50
C ALA A 127 -1.83 -21.96 6.30
N SER A 128 -1.90 -22.54 5.11
CA SER A 128 -2.37 -21.87 3.88
C SER A 128 -3.85 -21.49 3.96
N TRP A 129 -4.69 -22.34 4.57
CA TRP A 129 -6.09 -22.07 4.83
C TRP A 129 -6.29 -20.92 5.83
N ILE A 130 -5.53 -20.92 6.93
CA ILE A 130 -5.57 -19.84 7.93
C ILE A 130 -5.11 -18.50 7.32
N VAL A 131 -4.10 -18.54 6.44
CA VAL A 131 -3.67 -17.37 5.66
C VAL A 131 -4.80 -16.91 4.74
N CYS A 132 -5.42 -17.83 3.99
CA CYS A 132 -6.50 -17.54 3.04
C CYS A 132 -7.74 -16.94 3.74
N ASP A 133 -8.21 -17.56 4.83
CA ASP A 133 -9.35 -17.08 5.61
C ASP A 133 -9.08 -15.67 6.17
N ARG A 134 -7.88 -15.43 6.71
CA ARG A 134 -7.52 -14.09 7.22
C ARG A 134 -7.35 -13.07 6.11
N TRP A 135 -6.75 -13.43 4.98
CA TRP A 135 -6.54 -12.51 3.85
C TRP A 135 -7.83 -12.19 3.11
N SER A 136 -8.78 -13.12 3.03
CA SER A 136 -10.10 -12.86 2.45
C SER A 136 -10.90 -11.78 3.20
N ARG A 137 -10.48 -11.45 4.42
CA ARG A 137 -11.10 -10.45 5.30
C ARG A 137 -10.30 -9.14 5.39
N ILE A 138 -9.11 -9.08 4.82
CA ILE A 138 -8.23 -7.90 4.83
C ILE A 138 -8.39 -7.17 3.49
N GLY A 139 -8.69 -5.87 3.51
CA GLY A 139 -8.81 -5.07 2.30
C GLY A 139 -7.52 -5.04 1.49
N SER A 140 -7.58 -4.92 0.17
CA SER A 140 -6.41 -4.91 -0.73
C SER A 140 -5.35 -3.86 -0.35
N ASP A 141 -5.78 -2.81 0.33
CA ASP A 141 -5.00 -1.62 0.63
C ASP A 141 -4.12 -1.82 1.87
N GLU A 142 -4.44 -2.78 2.75
CA GLU A 142 -3.67 -3.12 3.95
C GLU A 142 -2.53 -4.14 3.69
N LEU A 143 -2.55 -4.83 2.55
CA LEU A 143 -1.65 -5.97 2.30
C LEU A 143 -0.23 -5.59 1.87
N GLU A 144 0.02 -4.33 1.47
CA GLU A 144 1.34 -3.76 1.06
C GLU A 144 2.29 -4.77 0.35
N VAL A 145 1.78 -5.60 -0.57
CA VAL A 145 2.63 -6.55 -1.30
C VAL A 145 3.31 -5.81 -2.45
N HIS A 146 4.55 -5.38 -2.23
CA HIS A 146 5.34 -4.68 -3.23
C HIS A 146 5.50 -5.54 -4.50
N ASN A 147 5.33 -4.90 -5.66
CA ASN A 147 5.39 -5.50 -6.99
C ASN A 147 6.56 -6.50 -7.15
N TRP A 148 6.25 -7.70 -7.68
CA TRP A 148 7.22 -8.67 -8.19
C TRP A 148 8.06 -8.05 -9.33
N THR A 149 9.15 -7.36 -8.99
CA THR A 149 10.18 -7.00 -9.97
C THR A 149 11.20 -8.12 -10.06
N ARG A 150 11.38 -8.68 -11.27
CA ARG A 150 12.35 -9.74 -11.67
C ARG A 150 12.86 -10.58 -10.49
N ALA A 151 12.29 -11.78 -10.34
CA ALA A 151 12.82 -12.82 -9.48
C ALA A 151 14.36 -12.85 -9.59
N SER A 152 15.01 -12.66 -8.45
CA SER A 152 16.48 -12.62 -8.39
C SER A 152 17.05 -13.94 -8.90
N TRP A 153 18.30 -13.95 -9.35
CA TRP A 153 18.95 -15.20 -9.74
C TRP A 153 18.88 -16.27 -8.64
N HIS A 154 18.93 -15.88 -7.36
CA HIS A 154 18.78 -16.79 -6.23
C HIS A 154 17.38 -17.39 -6.12
N THR A 155 16.34 -16.60 -6.40
CA THR A 155 14.95 -17.09 -6.47
C THR A 155 14.80 -18.11 -7.59
N TRP A 156 15.38 -17.85 -8.77
CA TRP A 156 15.39 -18.82 -9.86
C TRP A 156 16.23 -20.07 -9.56
N ALA A 157 17.37 -19.92 -8.91
CA ALA A 157 18.19 -21.04 -8.47
C ALA A 157 17.44 -21.92 -7.46
N PHE A 158 16.78 -21.31 -6.47
CA PHE A 158 15.99 -22.04 -5.46
C PHE A 158 14.82 -22.81 -6.09
N VAL A 159 14.03 -22.16 -6.95
CA VAL A 159 12.89 -22.80 -7.65
C VAL A 159 13.36 -23.92 -8.59
N SER A 160 14.44 -23.68 -9.35
CA SER A 160 15.02 -24.70 -10.23
C SER A 160 15.56 -25.88 -9.43
N GLY A 161 16.17 -25.61 -8.28
CA GLY A 161 16.70 -26.64 -7.40
C GLY A 161 15.62 -27.53 -6.79
N MET A 162 14.51 -26.94 -6.34
CA MET A 162 13.35 -27.67 -5.84
C MET A 162 12.69 -28.52 -6.94
N THR A 163 12.59 -27.98 -8.16
CA THR A 163 12.03 -28.69 -9.32
C THR A 163 12.89 -29.88 -9.73
N MET A 164 14.22 -29.72 -9.78
CA MET A 164 15.14 -30.83 -10.09
C MET A 164 15.14 -31.89 -8.99
N GLY A 165 15.07 -31.49 -7.71
CA GLY A 165 14.99 -32.40 -6.57
C GLY A 165 13.70 -33.25 -6.57
N THR A 166 12.56 -32.66 -6.92
CA THR A 166 11.27 -33.37 -6.98
C THR A 166 11.16 -34.31 -8.18
N ILE A 167 11.73 -33.95 -9.35
CA ILE A 167 11.76 -34.83 -10.53
C ILE A 167 12.72 -36.01 -10.35
N GLY A 168 13.76 -35.88 -9.52
CA GLY A 168 14.69 -36.97 -9.22
C GLY A 168 14.06 -38.15 -8.49
N ILE A 169 13.08 -37.90 -7.62
CA ILE A 169 12.43 -38.90 -6.75
C ILE A 169 11.66 -40.00 -7.53
N PRO A 170 10.83 -39.70 -8.55
CA PRO A 170 10.10 -40.74 -9.29
C PRO A 170 10.92 -41.50 -10.36
N LEU A 171 12.13 -41.04 -10.70
CA LEU A 171 13.00 -41.72 -11.67
C LEU A 171 13.80 -42.89 -11.06
N ASP A 172 13.71 -43.04 -9.73
CA ASP A 172 14.55 -43.90 -8.88
C ASP A 172 14.58 -45.39 -9.26
N PRO A 173 13.48 -46.07 -9.68
CA PRO A 173 13.61 -47.49 -9.94
C PRO A 173 14.31 -47.82 -11.28
N ARG A 174 14.46 -46.85 -12.20
CA ARG A 174 15.04 -47.12 -13.55
C ARG A 174 16.39 -46.45 -13.79
N PHE A 175 16.66 -45.31 -13.17
CA PHE A 175 17.91 -44.56 -13.40
C PHE A 175 18.42 -43.88 -12.10
N PRO A 176 18.83 -44.67 -11.09
CA PRO A 176 19.20 -44.14 -9.77
C PRO A 176 20.37 -43.13 -9.83
N GLY A 177 21.29 -43.29 -10.79
CA GLY A 177 22.38 -42.33 -11.02
C GLY A 177 21.90 -40.95 -11.50
N VAL A 178 20.84 -40.89 -12.32
CA VAL A 178 20.27 -39.62 -12.82
C VAL A 178 19.49 -38.93 -11.70
N SER A 179 18.72 -39.70 -10.93
CA SER A 179 18.01 -39.23 -9.74
C SER A 179 18.94 -38.61 -8.71
N LEU A 180 20.06 -39.28 -8.38
CA LEU A 180 21.04 -38.77 -7.43
C LEU A 180 21.70 -37.46 -7.91
N VAL A 181 22.02 -37.35 -9.20
CA VAL A 181 22.63 -36.14 -9.79
C VAL A 181 21.66 -34.96 -9.77
N LEU A 182 20.39 -35.19 -10.16
CA LEU A 182 19.36 -34.14 -10.15
C LEU A 182 19.04 -33.68 -8.72
N PHE A 183 18.97 -34.61 -7.77
CA PHE A 183 18.76 -34.30 -6.35
C PHE A 183 19.94 -33.51 -5.77
N SER A 184 21.17 -33.92 -6.07
CA SER A 184 22.39 -33.24 -5.59
C SER A 184 22.54 -31.83 -6.19
N ALA A 185 22.25 -31.68 -7.49
CA ALA A 185 22.22 -30.37 -8.14
C ALA A 185 21.12 -29.47 -7.56
N GLY A 186 19.95 -30.06 -7.25
CA GLY A 186 18.85 -29.37 -6.60
C GLY A 186 19.21 -28.83 -5.21
N ALA A 187 19.81 -29.69 -4.38
CA ALA A 187 20.29 -29.31 -3.05
C ALA A 187 21.33 -28.19 -3.09
N LEU A 188 22.32 -28.27 -3.99
CA LEU A 188 23.34 -27.22 -4.16
C LEU A 188 22.74 -25.86 -4.54
N LEU A 189 21.75 -25.86 -5.44
CA LEU A 189 21.06 -24.63 -5.86
C LEU A 189 20.19 -24.03 -4.74
N ILE A 190 19.58 -24.88 -3.92
CA ILE A 190 18.83 -24.46 -2.72
C ILE A 190 19.78 -23.80 -1.70
N PHE A 191 20.93 -24.42 -1.41
CA PHE A 191 21.93 -23.84 -0.50
C PHE A 191 22.50 -22.52 -1.03
N ALA A 192 22.74 -22.40 -2.34
CA ALA A 192 23.18 -21.16 -2.97
C ALA A 192 22.10 -20.05 -2.97
N GLY A 193 20.82 -20.41 -2.83
CA GLY A 193 19.71 -19.47 -2.69
C GLY A 193 19.50 -18.98 -1.25
N ILE A 194 19.79 -19.82 -0.26
CA ILE A 194 19.56 -19.55 1.18
C ILE A 194 20.72 -18.78 1.83
N LEU A 195 21.95 -18.94 1.35
CA LEU A 195 23.13 -18.30 1.95
C LEU A 195 23.00 -16.77 1.91
N PRO A 196 22.86 -16.09 3.08
CA PRO A 196 22.66 -14.67 3.12
C PRO A 196 23.87 -13.96 2.56
N ARG A 197 23.64 -13.03 1.63
CA ARG A 197 24.71 -12.13 1.19
C ARG A 197 25.17 -11.36 2.44
N LYS A 198 26.45 -11.43 2.79
CA LYS A 198 27.11 -10.28 3.41
C LYS A 198 27.06 -9.19 2.35
N THR A 199 25.99 -8.41 2.36
CA THR A 199 25.94 -7.13 1.66
C THR A 199 27.13 -6.35 2.21
N LYS A 200 28.18 -6.18 1.39
CA LYS A 200 29.10 -5.08 1.57
C LYS A 200 28.25 -3.83 1.36
N GLU A 201 27.59 -3.38 2.43
CA GLU A 201 27.33 -1.97 2.59
C GLU A 201 28.66 -1.29 2.33
N THR A 202 28.68 -0.48 1.29
CA THR A 202 29.69 0.56 1.16
C THR A 202 29.49 1.45 2.38
N GLN A 203 30.20 1.13 3.46
CA GLN A 203 30.41 2.04 4.57
C GLN A 203 31.12 3.26 3.97
N LEU A 204 30.33 4.26 3.56
CA LEU A 204 30.77 5.62 3.73
C LEU A 204 31.17 5.72 5.19
N THR A 205 32.46 5.95 5.42
CA THR A 205 33.07 6.25 6.71
C THR A 205 32.11 7.05 7.57
N HIS A 206 31.43 6.36 8.49
CA HIS A 206 30.62 7.00 9.52
C HIS A 206 31.63 7.62 10.47
N ARG A 207 31.99 8.87 10.17
CA ARG A 207 32.53 9.76 11.18
C ARG A 207 31.52 9.75 12.32
N SER A 208 32.00 9.52 13.53
CA SER A 208 31.22 9.62 14.77
C SER A 208 30.82 11.09 14.96
N GLU A 209 29.88 11.55 14.16
CA GLU A 209 29.15 12.79 14.41
C GLU A 209 27.96 12.40 15.29
N THR A 210 27.91 13.03 16.46
CA THR A 210 26.72 13.16 17.31
C THR A 210 25.44 13.07 16.49
N GLN A 211 24.46 12.27 16.93
CA GLN A 211 23.16 12.15 16.26
C GLN A 211 22.69 13.55 15.85
N PRO A 212 22.37 13.77 14.56
CA PRO A 212 22.00 15.09 14.08
C PRO A 212 20.79 15.57 14.89
N LYS A 213 20.95 16.73 15.52
CA LYS A 213 19.90 17.36 16.31
C LYS A 213 18.74 17.69 15.35
N VAL A 214 17.53 17.25 15.71
CA VAL A 214 16.30 17.62 14.99
C VAL A 214 16.00 19.08 15.33
N GLU A 215 16.43 19.99 14.47
CA GLU A 215 16.29 21.43 14.66
C GLU A 215 15.90 22.06 13.33
N LEU A 216 14.79 22.81 13.32
CA LEU A 216 14.39 23.63 12.18
C LEU A 216 15.25 24.88 12.16
N ARG A 217 15.75 25.25 10.98
CA ARG A 217 16.51 26.49 10.80
C ARG A 217 15.74 27.46 9.92
N GLU A 218 16.00 28.74 10.13
CA GLU A 218 15.60 29.78 9.20
C GLU A 218 16.43 29.68 7.91
N VAL A 219 15.75 29.67 6.76
CA VAL A 219 16.36 29.51 5.44
C VAL A 219 15.85 30.50 4.42
N SER A 220 16.75 30.92 3.53
CA SER A 220 16.43 31.76 2.38
C SER A 220 15.77 30.96 1.26
N TYR A 221 15.15 31.68 0.32
CA TYR A 221 14.63 31.08 -0.91
C TYR A 221 15.73 30.39 -1.73
N GLU A 222 16.91 31.02 -1.80
CA GLU A 222 18.07 30.50 -2.52
C GLU A 222 18.55 29.16 -1.95
N ASP A 223 18.56 29.01 -0.63
CA ASP A 223 18.92 27.76 0.03
C ASP A 223 17.92 26.65 -0.30
N LYS A 224 16.62 26.94 -0.24
CA LYS A 224 15.56 26.00 -0.62
C LYS A 224 15.66 25.57 -2.07
N LEU A 225 15.89 26.52 -2.97
CA LEU A 225 16.06 26.23 -4.39
C LEU A 225 17.31 25.38 -4.65
N ALA A 226 18.41 25.62 -3.94
CA ALA A 226 19.62 24.80 -4.01
C ALA A 226 19.36 23.36 -3.54
N VAL A 227 18.64 23.18 -2.43
CA VAL A 227 18.21 21.86 -1.94
C VAL A 227 17.30 21.16 -2.95
N GLY A 228 16.30 21.87 -3.50
CA GLY A 228 15.40 21.33 -4.52
C GLY A 228 16.14 20.85 -5.77
N LYS A 229 17.06 21.66 -6.30
CA LYS A 229 17.92 21.28 -7.45
C LYS A 229 18.77 20.04 -7.14
N ARG A 230 19.39 19.99 -5.97
CA ARG A 230 20.20 18.83 -5.53
C ARG A 230 19.35 17.57 -5.39
N ALA A 231 18.16 17.68 -4.79
CA ALA A 231 17.24 16.56 -4.66
C ALA A 231 16.77 16.07 -6.04
N CYS A 232 16.46 16.97 -6.97
CA CYS A 232 16.12 16.63 -8.35
C CYS A 232 17.22 15.80 -9.03
N GLU A 233 18.49 16.23 -8.93
CA GLU A 233 19.62 15.47 -9.48
C GLU A 233 19.72 14.06 -8.89
N LEU A 234 19.58 13.94 -7.56
CA LEU A 234 19.60 12.65 -6.87
C LEU A 234 18.45 11.73 -7.29
N ILE A 235 17.23 12.26 -7.43
CA ILE A 235 16.05 11.52 -7.92
C ILE A 235 16.30 11.01 -9.33
N LEU A 236 16.78 11.87 -10.23
CA LEU A 236 17.06 11.52 -11.62
C LEU A 236 18.18 10.48 -11.74
N HIS A 237 19.16 10.52 -10.85
CA HIS A 237 20.23 9.52 -10.75
C HIS A 237 19.71 8.18 -10.21
N LYS A 238 18.97 8.19 -9.09
CA LYS A 238 18.45 7.00 -8.40
C LYS A 238 17.45 6.21 -9.24
N TYR A 239 16.47 6.90 -9.83
CA TYR A 239 15.37 6.26 -10.55
C TYR A 239 15.54 6.27 -12.08
N GLY A 240 16.51 7.05 -12.56
CA GLY A 240 16.84 7.16 -13.98
C GLY A 240 15.92 8.11 -14.73
N LYS A 241 16.51 9.01 -15.52
CA LYS A 241 15.80 10.02 -16.32
C LYS A 241 14.65 9.45 -17.15
N ARG A 242 14.74 8.21 -17.67
CA ARG A 242 13.68 7.62 -18.53
C ARG A 242 12.34 7.39 -17.83
N ARG A 243 12.35 7.24 -16.50
CA ARG A 243 11.16 6.92 -15.69
C ARG A 243 10.50 8.14 -15.06
N ILE A 244 11.21 9.28 -15.03
CA ILE A 244 10.75 10.53 -14.45
C ILE A 244 10.32 11.47 -15.60
N PHE A 245 9.09 11.97 -15.53
CA PHE A 245 8.55 12.94 -16.49
C PHE A 245 8.70 14.37 -16.02
N ALA A 246 8.60 14.62 -14.73
CA ALA A 246 8.82 15.94 -14.17
C ALA A 246 9.32 15.86 -12.72
N VAL A 247 10.08 16.88 -12.33
CA VAL A 247 10.38 17.21 -10.94
C VAL A 247 10.13 18.70 -10.77
N CYS A 248 9.24 19.05 -9.85
CA CYS A 248 8.86 20.43 -9.56
C CYS A 248 9.00 20.68 -8.06
N MET A 249 9.45 21.87 -7.67
CA MET A 249 9.08 22.42 -6.38
C MET A 249 7.67 23.00 -6.55
N TRP A 250 6.74 22.69 -5.65
CA TRP A 250 5.35 23.12 -5.78
C TRP A 250 4.72 23.49 -4.43
N GLY A 251 3.60 24.20 -4.48
CA GLY A 251 2.89 24.67 -3.29
C GLY A 251 3.29 26.07 -2.85
N ASP A 252 2.59 26.56 -1.84
CA ASP A 252 2.54 27.96 -1.41
C ASP A 252 3.92 28.47 -0.93
N GLU A 253 4.80 27.56 -0.55
CA GLU A 253 6.16 27.80 -0.06
C GLU A 253 7.14 28.22 -1.16
N VAL A 254 6.75 28.08 -2.43
CA VAL A 254 7.60 28.29 -3.60
C VAL A 254 7.72 29.78 -3.97
N GLU A 255 6.62 30.52 -3.89
CA GLU A 255 6.59 31.96 -4.23
C GLU A 255 6.86 32.83 -3.01
N ASN A 256 6.41 32.39 -1.83
CA ASN A 256 6.61 33.08 -0.56
C ASN A 256 7.39 32.18 0.38
N SER A 257 8.71 32.17 0.20
CA SER A 257 9.63 31.38 1.03
C SER A 257 9.66 31.90 2.47
N GLN A 258 8.63 31.54 3.26
CA GLN A 258 8.66 31.78 4.69
C GLN A 258 9.89 31.10 5.30
N PRO A 259 10.54 31.70 6.30
CA PRO A 259 11.87 31.26 6.70
C PRO A 259 11.94 29.82 7.24
N TYR A 260 10.82 29.29 7.76
CA TYR A 260 10.76 27.94 8.33
C TYR A 260 10.04 26.90 7.47
N PHE A 261 9.45 27.31 6.35
CA PHE A 261 8.78 26.37 5.45
C PHE A 261 9.80 25.51 4.72
N GLY A 262 9.43 24.25 4.50
CA GLY A 262 10.30 23.26 3.88
C GLY A 262 10.42 23.42 2.36
N VAL A 263 10.77 22.31 1.73
CA VAL A 263 10.79 22.13 0.28
C VAL A 263 9.87 20.97 -0.06
N ASN A 264 8.73 21.28 -0.66
CA ASN A 264 7.82 20.30 -1.25
C ASN A 264 8.19 20.01 -2.71
N LEU A 265 8.55 18.76 -3.00
CA LEU A 265 8.86 18.27 -4.34
C LEU A 265 7.76 17.36 -4.86
N LEU A 266 7.20 17.73 -6.01
CA LEU A 266 6.42 16.83 -6.85
C LEU A 266 7.35 16.11 -7.83
N VAL A 267 7.31 14.78 -7.81
CA VAL A 267 7.98 13.93 -8.80
C VAL A 267 6.93 13.16 -9.58
N VAL A 268 6.90 13.37 -10.89
CA VAL A 268 5.99 12.66 -11.78
C VAL A 268 6.72 11.50 -12.41
N VAL A 269 6.25 10.29 -12.14
CA VAL A 269 6.82 9.04 -12.63
C VAL A 269 5.95 8.45 -13.73
N ARG A 270 6.56 7.57 -14.52
CA ARG A 270 5.84 6.76 -15.51
C ARG A 270 4.77 5.90 -14.81
N ASP A 271 3.59 5.82 -15.41
CA ASP A 271 2.50 4.97 -14.94
C ASP A 271 2.94 3.52 -14.72
N GLY A 272 2.36 2.88 -13.69
CA GLY A 272 2.73 1.54 -13.24
C GLY A 272 3.97 1.50 -12.33
N ILE A 273 4.63 2.63 -12.07
CA ILE A 273 5.66 2.75 -11.05
C ILE A 273 5.04 3.39 -9.80
N HIS A 274 5.22 2.74 -8.66
CA HIS A 274 4.85 3.28 -7.36
C HIS A 274 6.11 3.47 -6.52
N ILE A 275 6.28 4.68 -5.99
CA ILE A 275 7.37 5.04 -5.09
C ILE A 275 6.71 5.70 -3.88
N PRO A 276 6.98 5.25 -2.65
CA PRO A 276 6.40 5.88 -1.47
C PRO A 276 6.91 7.32 -1.34
N ALA A 277 6.09 8.20 -0.77
CA ALA A 277 6.52 9.53 -0.39
C ALA A 277 7.53 9.43 0.76
N GLU A 278 8.53 10.33 0.77
CA GLU A 278 9.58 10.36 1.79
C GLU A 278 9.70 11.78 2.33
N PRO A 279 9.14 12.07 3.52
CA PRO A 279 9.45 13.29 4.27
C PRO A 279 10.70 13.07 5.12
N TYR A 280 11.63 14.03 5.11
CA TYR A 280 12.82 14.00 5.97
C TYR A 280 13.35 15.40 6.25
N LEU A 281 14.14 15.55 7.32
CA LEU A 281 14.82 16.78 7.64
C LEU A 281 16.25 16.76 7.08
N PHE A 282 16.60 17.71 6.21
CA PHE A 282 17.94 17.87 5.65
C PHE A 282 18.52 19.22 6.04
N ASP A 283 19.55 19.21 6.88
CA ASP A 283 20.24 20.43 7.31
C ASP A 283 19.28 21.48 7.88
N GLY A 284 18.33 21.02 8.70
CA GLY A 284 17.28 21.84 9.32
C GLY A 284 16.17 22.33 8.38
N ILE A 285 16.12 21.83 7.14
CA ILE A 285 15.06 22.09 6.16
C ILE A 285 14.21 20.83 6.02
N GLU A 286 12.90 20.94 6.21
CA GLU A 286 11.99 19.84 5.89
C GLU A 286 11.95 19.64 4.37
N VAL A 287 12.16 18.42 3.91
CA VAL A 287 12.08 18.04 2.51
C VAL A 287 11.02 16.97 2.38
N ASN A 288 9.95 17.28 1.66
CA ASN A 288 8.86 16.36 1.40
C ASN A 288 8.83 16.02 -0.09
N ILE A 289 9.06 14.75 -0.42
CA ILE A 289 9.07 14.28 -1.80
C ILE A 289 7.85 13.41 -2.05
N THR A 290 6.93 13.90 -2.88
CA THR A 290 5.74 13.17 -3.27
C THR A 290 5.86 12.64 -4.69
N TYR A 291 5.65 11.34 -4.89
CA TYR A 291 5.72 10.70 -6.20
C TYR A 291 4.33 10.39 -6.73
N TRP A 292 4.00 10.91 -7.92
CA TRP A 292 2.74 10.68 -8.58
C TRP A 292 2.94 10.00 -9.94
N GLN A 293 2.05 9.06 -10.27
CA GLN A 293 1.92 8.60 -11.64
C GLN A 293 1.31 9.71 -12.50
N GLU A 294 1.75 9.83 -13.75
CA GLU A 294 1.27 10.85 -14.69
C GLU A 294 -0.26 10.81 -14.81
N ILE A 295 -0.84 9.62 -14.98
CA ILE A 295 -2.29 9.48 -15.15
C ILE A 295 -3.04 9.95 -13.90
N SER A 296 -2.54 9.64 -12.70
CA SER A 296 -3.21 9.93 -11.43
C SER A 296 -3.21 11.42 -11.13
N ILE A 297 -2.07 12.10 -11.28
CA ILE A 297 -2.01 13.55 -10.99
C ILE A 297 -2.77 14.36 -12.04
N LEU A 298 -2.70 13.98 -13.32
CA LEU A 298 -3.47 14.65 -14.36
C LEU A 298 -4.97 14.39 -14.21
N TYR A 299 -5.37 13.20 -13.75
CA TYR A 299 -6.77 12.94 -13.41
C TYR A 299 -7.23 13.81 -12.24
N ARG A 300 -6.46 13.86 -11.14
CA ARG A 300 -6.80 14.68 -9.96
C ARG A 300 -6.89 16.18 -10.30
N ALA A 301 -6.01 16.70 -11.16
CA ALA A 301 -6.02 18.09 -11.60
C ALA A 301 -7.23 18.47 -12.47
N ARG A 302 -7.91 17.49 -13.09
CA ARG A 302 -9.14 17.70 -13.89
C ARG A 302 -10.42 17.74 -13.07
N ILE A 303 -10.37 17.31 -11.82
CA ILE A 303 -11.56 17.14 -10.99
C ILE A 303 -11.77 18.40 -10.15
N PHE A 304 -12.97 18.95 -10.28
CA PHE A 304 -13.52 19.96 -9.38
C PHE A 304 -14.38 19.26 -8.33
N ASP A 305 -13.77 18.91 -7.21
CA ASP A 305 -14.42 18.29 -6.04
C ASP A 305 -14.29 19.22 -4.81
N GLU A 306 -14.74 18.77 -3.64
CA GLU A 306 -14.70 19.51 -2.38
C GLU A 306 -13.30 19.99 -2.00
N GLU A 307 -12.27 19.19 -2.32
CA GLU A 307 -10.88 19.51 -2.03
C GLU A 307 -10.25 20.48 -3.06
N TRP A 308 -10.92 20.76 -4.18
CA TRP A 308 -10.37 21.57 -5.28
C TRP A 308 -9.75 22.90 -4.81
N PRO A 309 -10.34 23.68 -3.87
CA PRO A 309 -9.77 24.94 -3.42
C PRO A 309 -8.38 24.81 -2.81
N TRP A 310 -8.10 23.69 -2.14
CA TRP A 310 -6.87 23.50 -1.37
C TRP A 310 -5.68 23.10 -2.23
N ARG A 311 -5.92 22.35 -3.31
CA ARG A 311 -4.84 21.78 -4.15
C ARG A 311 -4.66 22.49 -5.48
N SER A 312 -5.65 23.26 -5.91
CA SER A 312 -5.59 24.02 -7.17
C SER A 312 -4.46 25.05 -7.22
N GLY A 313 -4.14 25.68 -6.07
CA GLY A 313 -3.00 26.59 -5.98
C GLY A 313 -1.68 25.88 -6.31
N SER A 314 -1.43 24.72 -5.70
CA SER A 314 -0.18 23.98 -5.85
C SER A 314 0.08 23.51 -7.29
N TYR A 315 -0.96 23.23 -8.08
CA TYR A 315 -0.76 22.91 -9.49
C TYR A 315 -0.27 24.09 -10.32
N ARG A 316 -0.58 25.33 -9.92
CA ARG A 316 -0.23 26.56 -10.66
C ARG A 316 1.09 27.15 -10.18
N THR A 317 1.29 27.14 -8.87
CA THR A 317 2.47 27.67 -8.20
C THR A 317 3.55 26.59 -8.14
N ARG A 318 4.44 26.60 -9.13
CA ARG A 318 5.49 25.58 -9.28
C ARG A 318 6.75 26.13 -9.96
N ILE A 319 7.91 25.67 -9.48
CA ILE A 319 9.19 25.83 -10.16
C ILE A 319 9.56 24.49 -10.80
N VAL A 320 9.67 24.48 -12.12
CA VAL A 320 10.07 23.27 -12.86
C VAL A 320 11.58 23.10 -12.77
N LEU A 321 12.02 22.04 -12.09
CA LEU A 321 13.44 21.67 -11.98
C LEU A 321 13.85 20.71 -13.09
N HIS A 322 12.93 19.83 -13.52
CA HIS A 322 13.09 18.93 -14.64
C HIS A 322 11.75 18.67 -15.31
N GLU A 323 11.70 18.59 -16.64
CA GLU A 323 10.53 18.05 -17.33
C GLU A 323 10.89 17.34 -18.63
N LYS A 324 9.94 16.54 -19.12
CA LYS A 324 9.98 15.87 -20.41
C LYS A 324 8.70 16.08 -21.18
N LYS A 325 8.84 16.22 -22.50
CA LYS A 325 7.71 16.26 -23.45
C LYS A 325 6.65 17.31 -23.10
N GLY A 326 7.07 18.43 -22.49
CA GLY A 326 6.18 19.51 -22.07
C GLY A 326 5.10 19.04 -21.09
N TRP A 327 5.46 18.21 -20.11
CA TRP A 327 4.52 17.69 -19.12
C TRP A 327 3.77 18.81 -18.39
N SER A 328 4.45 19.92 -18.07
CA SER A 328 3.82 21.11 -17.47
C SER A 328 2.59 21.60 -18.25
N ARG A 329 2.66 21.65 -19.59
CA ARG A 329 1.52 22.05 -20.45
C ARG A 329 0.35 21.08 -20.37
N LYS A 330 0.59 19.79 -20.08
CA LYS A 330 -0.49 18.81 -19.86
C LYS A 330 -1.19 19.09 -18.53
N LEU A 331 -0.42 19.43 -17.50
CA LEU A 331 -0.97 19.82 -16.20
C LEU A 331 -1.79 21.11 -16.35
N ASP A 332 -1.28 22.13 -17.05
CA ASP A 332 -2.02 23.38 -17.27
C ASP A 332 -3.35 23.15 -17.99
N ARG A 333 -3.38 22.23 -18.96
CA ARG A 333 -4.62 21.84 -19.63
C ARG A 333 -5.59 21.12 -18.69
N ALA A 334 -5.09 20.18 -17.89
CA ALA A 334 -5.89 19.46 -16.90
C ALA A 334 -6.51 20.42 -15.87
N VAL A 335 -5.73 21.38 -15.40
CA VAL A 335 -6.18 22.45 -14.50
C VAL A 335 -7.23 23.33 -15.16
N HIS A 336 -7.03 23.71 -16.43
CA HIS A 336 -8.04 24.49 -17.17
C HIS A 336 -9.37 23.71 -17.36
N GLU A 337 -9.31 22.39 -17.51
CA GLU A 337 -10.51 21.54 -17.56
C GLU A 337 -11.29 21.59 -16.24
N SER A 338 -10.62 21.56 -15.07
CA SER A 338 -11.32 21.70 -13.78
C SER A 338 -11.87 23.12 -13.58
N ASP A 339 -11.16 24.15 -14.03
CA ASP A 339 -11.62 25.55 -13.95
C ASP A 339 -12.94 25.79 -14.69
N MET A 340 -13.25 24.97 -15.68
CA MET A 340 -14.47 25.03 -16.48
C MET A 340 -15.52 23.99 -16.06
N ALA A 341 -15.20 23.09 -15.13
CA ALA A 341 -16.09 22.02 -14.70
C ALA A 341 -17.27 22.54 -13.86
N ASP A 342 -18.38 21.81 -13.89
CA ASP A 342 -19.53 22.09 -13.04
C ASP A 342 -19.17 21.89 -11.55
N SER A 343 -19.37 22.93 -10.74
CA SER A 343 -19.09 22.90 -9.30
C SER A 343 -20.26 22.37 -8.47
N THR A 344 -21.40 22.05 -9.10
CA THR A 344 -22.65 21.68 -8.41
C THR A 344 -22.48 20.47 -7.48
N SER A 345 -21.71 19.45 -7.87
CA SER A 345 -21.48 18.28 -7.01
C SER A 345 -20.61 18.64 -5.81
N ALA A 346 -19.46 19.28 -6.04
CA ALA A 346 -18.54 19.71 -4.99
C ALA A 346 -19.22 20.61 -3.94
N VAL A 347 -19.99 21.60 -4.39
CA VAL A 347 -20.73 22.51 -3.49
C VAL A 347 -21.79 21.74 -2.70
N ARG A 348 -22.50 20.79 -3.34
CA ARG A 348 -23.48 19.95 -2.63
C ARG A 348 -22.80 19.07 -1.58
N GLU A 349 -21.70 18.41 -1.94
CA GLU A 349 -20.97 17.51 -1.05
C GLU A 349 -20.40 18.26 0.16
N SER A 350 -19.77 19.41 -0.06
CA SER A 350 -19.27 20.26 1.03
C SER A 350 -20.41 20.79 1.93
N ALA A 351 -21.56 21.18 1.35
CA ALA A 351 -22.73 21.57 2.14
C ALA A 351 -23.34 20.40 2.94
N MET A 352 -23.34 19.17 2.39
CA MET A 352 -23.80 17.98 3.11
C MET A 352 -22.86 17.62 4.26
N LEU A 353 -21.54 17.78 4.08
CA LEU A 353 -20.57 17.61 5.16
C LEU A 353 -20.78 18.64 6.28
N LEU A 354 -21.09 19.89 5.93
CA LEU A 354 -21.44 20.93 6.90
C LEU A 354 -22.69 20.56 7.71
N LEU A 355 -23.71 19.98 7.07
CA LEU A 355 -24.91 19.47 7.75
C LEU A 355 -24.58 18.32 8.72
N GLU A 356 -23.65 17.44 8.35
CA GLU A 356 -23.17 16.37 9.24
C GLU A 356 -22.52 16.95 10.50
N HIS A 357 -21.66 17.96 10.36
CA HIS A 357 -21.05 18.64 11.50
C HIS A 357 -22.07 19.34 12.40
N LEU A 358 -23.08 19.99 11.81
CA LEU A 358 -24.18 20.59 12.56
C LEU A 358 -24.99 19.54 13.34
N ALA A 359 -25.24 18.36 12.77
CA ALA A 359 -25.92 17.27 13.47
C ALA A 359 -25.09 16.78 14.67
N LYS A 360 -23.78 16.54 14.47
CA LYS A 360 -22.87 16.14 15.57
C LYS A 360 -22.80 17.18 16.68
N LEU A 361 -22.76 18.46 16.32
CA LEU A 361 -22.78 19.56 17.30
C LEU A 361 -24.02 19.47 18.20
N ARG A 362 -25.19 19.21 17.60
CA ARG A 362 -26.46 19.05 18.34
C ARG A 362 -26.44 17.81 19.24
N ASP A 363 -25.88 16.70 18.76
CA ASP A 363 -25.73 15.48 19.56
C ASP A 363 -24.80 15.70 20.77
N TYR A 364 -23.67 16.38 20.58
CA TYR A 364 -22.75 16.69 21.68
C TYR A 364 -23.40 17.62 22.71
N ARG A 365 -24.21 18.58 22.27
CA ARG A 365 -25.00 19.45 23.15
C ARG A 365 -25.99 18.65 24.01
N LEU A 366 -26.66 17.65 23.44
CA LEU A 366 -27.55 16.76 24.20
C LEU A 366 -26.78 15.93 25.24
N GLN A 367 -25.53 15.60 24.95
CA GLN A 367 -24.65 14.84 25.83
C GLN A 367 -23.91 15.71 26.86
N ASN A 368 -23.98 17.05 26.74
CA ASN A 368 -23.17 18.01 27.48
C ASN A 368 -21.65 17.76 27.30
N ASP A 369 -21.24 17.34 26.10
CA ASP A 369 -19.83 17.14 25.75
C ASP A 369 -19.23 18.44 25.18
N LEU A 370 -18.70 19.26 26.10
CA LEU A 370 -18.07 20.53 25.76
C LEU A 370 -16.88 20.41 24.79
N VAL A 371 -16.14 19.30 24.84
CA VAL A 371 -14.99 19.10 23.93
C VAL A 371 -15.50 18.79 22.53
N GLY A 372 -16.51 17.93 22.44
CA GLY A 372 -17.22 17.64 21.19
C GLY A 372 -17.83 18.90 20.56
N GLU A 373 -18.52 19.71 21.36
CA GLU A 373 -19.12 20.97 20.89
C GLU A 373 -18.08 21.93 20.29
N LYS A 374 -16.97 22.16 21.00
CA LYS A 374 -15.86 23.00 20.51
C LYS A 374 -15.24 22.45 19.23
N ALA A 375 -15.00 21.14 19.19
CA ALA A 375 -14.42 20.49 18.02
C ALA A 375 -15.33 20.61 16.78
N GLU A 376 -16.65 20.46 16.93
CA GLU A 376 -17.58 20.65 15.81
C GLU A 376 -17.74 22.12 15.42
N CYS A 377 -17.70 23.09 16.35
CA CYS A 377 -17.64 24.52 16.00
C CYS A 377 -16.43 24.82 15.10
N TRP A 378 -15.26 24.27 15.44
CA TRP A 378 -14.04 24.43 14.64
C TRP A 378 -14.19 23.78 13.26
N ARG A 379 -14.76 22.58 13.16
CA ARG A 379 -15.00 21.92 11.87
C ARG A 379 -16.03 22.65 11.01
N ILE A 380 -17.08 23.21 11.61
CA ILE A 380 -18.06 24.07 10.93
C ILE A 380 -17.36 25.29 10.34
N ALA A 381 -16.48 25.95 11.08
CA ALA A 381 -15.72 27.09 10.56
C ALA A 381 -14.91 26.72 9.31
N TRP A 382 -14.22 25.58 9.31
CA TRP A 382 -13.47 25.10 8.14
C TRP A 382 -14.36 24.67 6.98
N GLY A 383 -15.47 23.99 7.25
CA GLY A 383 -16.45 23.62 6.22
C GLY A 383 -17.08 24.85 5.56
N VAL A 384 -17.33 25.91 6.33
CA VAL A 384 -17.81 27.20 5.79
C VAL A 384 -16.76 27.85 4.89
N ILE A 385 -15.50 27.88 5.33
CA ILE A 385 -14.38 28.40 4.52
C ILE A 385 -14.30 27.69 3.17
N GLU A 386 -14.29 26.36 3.18
CA GLU A 386 -14.24 25.56 1.96
C GLU A 386 -15.44 25.83 1.05
N LEU A 387 -16.65 25.84 1.61
CA LEU A 387 -17.87 26.07 0.86
C LEU A 387 -17.89 27.48 0.23
N ILE A 388 -17.39 28.50 0.93
CA ILE A 388 -17.24 29.85 0.39
C ILE A 388 -16.25 29.86 -0.78
N LEU A 389 -15.11 29.20 -0.65
CA LEU A 389 -14.13 29.09 -1.74
C LEU A 389 -14.75 28.39 -2.97
N LEU A 390 -15.48 27.29 -2.77
CA LEU A 390 -16.19 26.57 -3.84
C LEU A 390 -17.26 27.44 -4.52
N LEU A 391 -18.09 28.16 -3.74
CA LEU A 391 -19.13 29.05 -4.26
C LEU A 391 -18.56 30.18 -5.12
N ASN A 392 -17.36 30.66 -4.79
CA ASN A 392 -16.64 31.70 -5.53
C ASN A 392 -15.70 31.14 -6.61
N ARG A 393 -15.58 29.81 -6.75
CA ARG A 393 -14.56 29.14 -7.59
C ARG A 393 -13.16 29.69 -7.32
N ARG A 394 -12.85 29.93 -6.05
CA ARG A 394 -11.58 30.47 -5.58
C ARG A 394 -10.75 29.35 -4.96
N TYR A 395 -9.44 29.41 -5.16
CA TYR A 395 -8.49 28.46 -4.60
C TYR A 395 -7.48 29.21 -3.75
N VAL A 396 -6.93 28.52 -2.76
CA VAL A 396 -5.91 29.08 -1.87
C VAL A 396 -4.58 29.12 -2.59
N GLN A 397 -3.89 30.25 -2.51
CA GLN A 397 -2.53 30.43 -3.03
C GLN A 397 -1.49 30.56 -1.93
N TYR A 398 -1.78 31.35 -0.90
CA TYR A 398 -0.84 31.60 0.19
C TYR A 398 -1.54 32.08 1.46
N ASP A 399 -2.25 33.22 1.38
CA ASP A 399 -2.97 33.79 2.52
C ASP A 399 -4.44 33.36 2.46
N TYR A 400 -4.72 32.20 3.05
CA TYR A 400 -6.05 31.62 3.06
C TYR A 400 -7.11 32.58 3.66
N TRP A 401 -6.76 33.37 4.69
CA TRP A 401 -7.69 34.33 5.27
C TRP A 401 -8.06 35.41 4.28
N LYS A 402 -7.06 35.97 3.60
CA LYS A 402 -7.28 36.99 2.59
C LYS A 402 -8.13 36.44 1.44
N GLU A 403 -7.82 35.26 0.92
CA GLU A 403 -8.56 34.66 -0.19
C GLU A 403 -10.05 34.43 0.15
N VAL A 404 -10.33 34.00 1.38
CA VAL A 404 -11.71 33.78 1.87
C VAL A 404 -12.42 35.11 2.09
N PHE A 405 -11.81 36.08 2.79
CA PHE A 405 -12.48 37.35 3.11
C PHE A 405 -12.67 38.27 1.91
N GLU A 406 -11.91 38.10 0.84
CA GLU A 406 -12.09 38.81 -0.44
C GLU A 406 -13.12 38.15 -1.36
N CYS A 407 -13.74 37.04 -0.95
CA CYS A 407 -14.79 36.40 -1.73
C CYS A 407 -16.04 37.30 -1.83
N SER A 408 -16.63 37.36 -3.02
CA SER A 408 -17.84 38.16 -3.25
C SER A 408 -19.10 37.52 -2.66
N ILE A 409 -19.14 36.19 -2.59
CA ILE A 409 -20.25 35.41 -2.05
C ILE A 409 -19.80 34.91 -0.68
N GLN A 410 -20.28 35.57 0.37
CA GLN A 410 -20.02 35.22 1.76
C GLN A 410 -21.11 35.83 2.65
N THR A 411 -21.16 35.43 3.92
CA THR A 411 -22.03 36.08 4.91
C THR A 411 -21.55 37.50 5.20
N SER A 412 -22.46 38.39 5.60
CA SER A 412 -22.14 39.80 5.84
C SER A 412 -21.21 40.04 7.04
N ASP A 413 -21.11 39.09 7.97
CA ASP A 413 -20.29 39.18 9.19
C ASP A 413 -19.31 38.00 9.31
N LEU A 414 -18.89 37.43 8.16
CA LEU A 414 -18.10 36.20 8.10
C LEU A 414 -16.89 36.23 9.03
N ARG A 415 -16.12 37.32 9.00
CA ARG A 415 -14.89 37.44 9.81
C ARG A 415 -15.19 37.25 11.29
N ARG A 416 -16.18 37.96 11.82
CA ARG A 416 -16.54 37.88 13.24
C ARG A 416 -17.11 36.51 13.60
N GLN A 417 -17.90 35.92 12.71
CA GLN A 417 -18.43 34.56 12.90
C GLN A 417 -17.28 33.55 13.00
N LEU A 418 -16.32 33.57 12.07
CA LEU A 418 -15.16 32.68 12.09
C LEU A 418 -14.25 32.92 13.30
N GLU A 419 -13.97 34.18 13.67
CA GLU A 419 -13.20 34.52 14.88
C GLU A 419 -13.86 33.97 16.16
N THR A 420 -15.19 33.91 16.19
CA THR A 420 -15.96 33.33 17.31
C THR A 420 -15.82 31.81 17.32
N LEU A 421 -15.99 31.14 16.17
CA LEU A 421 -15.96 29.68 16.09
C LEU A 421 -14.56 29.07 16.26
N LEU A 422 -13.51 29.82 15.91
CA LEU A 422 -12.12 29.38 15.99
C LEU A 422 -11.45 29.71 17.34
N GLU A 423 -12.23 30.17 18.33
CA GLU A 423 -11.74 30.55 19.65
C GLU A 423 -10.65 31.63 19.61
N LEU A 424 -10.67 32.51 18.61
CA LEU A 424 -9.78 33.68 18.57
C LEU A 424 -10.24 34.78 19.54
N THR A 425 -11.34 34.53 20.26
CA THR A 425 -11.95 35.42 21.24
C THR A 425 -12.43 34.62 22.46
N ASP A 426 -12.38 35.23 23.67
CA ASP A 426 -12.82 34.61 24.93
C ASP A 426 -14.35 34.54 25.06
N LYS A 427 -15.02 33.89 24.11
CA LYS A 427 -16.48 33.78 24.08
C LYS A 427 -16.98 32.50 24.77
N PRO A 428 -18.16 32.55 25.41
CA PRO A 428 -18.78 31.36 25.99
C PRO A 428 -19.20 30.40 24.87
N ILE A 429 -19.19 29.09 25.18
CA ILE A 429 -19.54 28.03 24.23
C ILE A 429 -20.95 28.19 23.66
N ASP A 430 -21.93 28.62 24.47
CA ASP A 430 -23.31 28.86 24.00
C ASP A 430 -23.37 29.83 22.83
N LEU A 431 -22.52 30.87 22.84
CA LEU A 431 -22.44 31.84 21.75
C LEU A 431 -21.78 31.24 20.51
N MET A 432 -20.78 30.36 20.68
CA MET A 432 -20.15 29.65 19.56
C MET A 432 -21.17 28.74 18.88
N VAL A 433 -21.95 27.98 19.66
CA VAL A 433 -23.01 27.11 19.15
C VAL A 433 -24.06 27.92 18.39
N GLU A 434 -24.58 29.00 18.97
CA GLU A 434 -25.54 29.88 18.30
C GLU A 434 -24.97 30.45 16.99
N THR A 435 -23.70 30.87 17.01
CA THR A 435 -23.00 31.37 15.82
C THR A 435 -22.87 30.28 14.75
N ALA A 436 -22.56 29.05 15.14
CA ALA A 436 -22.41 27.92 14.23
C ALA A 436 -23.73 27.55 13.57
N GLU A 437 -24.81 27.46 14.35
CA GLU A 437 -26.16 27.16 13.82
C GLU A 437 -26.59 28.23 12.80
N LYS A 438 -26.46 29.51 13.18
CA LYS A 438 -26.79 30.63 12.30
C LYS A 438 -25.94 30.64 11.03
N LEU A 439 -24.63 30.41 11.15
CA LEU A 439 -23.72 30.40 10.00
C LEU A 439 -24.07 29.27 9.02
N CYS A 440 -24.40 28.07 9.53
CA CYS A 440 -24.85 26.96 8.70
C CYS A 440 -26.15 27.29 7.95
N GLU A 441 -27.14 27.90 8.61
CA GLU A 441 -28.38 28.36 7.96
C GLU A 441 -28.09 29.33 6.82
N GLU A 442 -27.28 30.36 7.06
CA GLU A 442 -26.88 31.33 6.03
C GLU A 442 -26.15 30.66 4.85
N MET A 443 -25.30 29.65 5.11
CA MET A 443 -24.64 28.88 4.06
C MET A 443 -25.60 28.04 3.24
N PHE A 444 -26.56 27.36 3.87
CA PHE A 444 -27.58 26.57 3.15
C PHE A 444 -28.47 27.44 2.29
N ASP A 445 -28.85 28.62 2.77
CA ASP A 445 -29.61 29.61 1.98
C ASP A 445 -28.80 30.09 0.77
N MET A 446 -27.49 30.35 0.94
CA MET A 446 -26.61 30.70 -0.17
C MET A 446 -26.52 29.59 -1.23
N VAL A 447 -26.36 28.33 -0.80
CA VAL A 447 -26.35 27.18 -1.71
C VAL A 447 -27.70 27.02 -2.44
N GLY A 448 -28.81 27.19 -1.72
CA GLY A 448 -30.16 27.16 -2.28
C GLY A 448 -30.41 28.27 -3.30
N SER A 449 -29.91 29.49 -3.04
CA SER A 449 -30.02 30.64 -3.95
C SER A 449 -29.32 30.42 -5.30
N ARG A 450 -28.33 29.51 -5.33
CA ARG A 450 -27.62 29.06 -6.55
C ARG A 450 -28.37 27.95 -7.32
N GLY A 451 -29.56 27.55 -6.85
CA GLY A 451 -30.34 26.48 -7.46
C GLY A 451 -29.85 25.08 -7.13
N ILE A 452 -28.90 24.94 -6.19
CA ILE A 452 -28.37 23.65 -5.77
C ILE A 452 -29.28 23.08 -4.69
N ARG A 453 -30.00 22.00 -5.03
CA ARG A 453 -30.89 21.32 -4.10
C ARG A 453 -30.10 20.38 -3.19
N LEU A 454 -30.29 20.54 -1.88
CA LEU A 454 -29.77 19.65 -0.83
C LEU A 454 -30.79 18.59 -0.39
N VAL A 455 -32.09 18.87 -0.55
CA VAL A 455 -33.19 17.98 -0.13
C VAL A 455 -33.74 17.22 -1.34
N SER A 456 -33.99 15.93 -1.15
CA SER A 456 -34.71 15.05 -2.08
C SER A 456 -35.85 14.35 -1.34
N SER A 457 -37.04 14.31 -1.94
CA SER A 457 -38.18 13.51 -1.43
C SER A 457 -38.02 12.02 -1.69
N ASP A 458 -37.13 11.66 -2.63
CA ASP A 458 -36.97 10.30 -3.11
C ASP A 458 -35.62 9.75 -2.68
N LEU A 459 -35.63 8.53 -2.13
CA LEU A 459 -34.41 7.74 -1.91
C LEU A 459 -33.94 7.20 -3.27
N LYS A 460 -32.68 7.52 -3.63
CA LYS A 460 -32.04 7.03 -4.85
C LYS A 460 -30.88 6.12 -4.43
N VAL A 461 -30.88 4.87 -4.91
CA VAL A 461 -29.86 3.85 -4.65
C VAL A 461 -29.26 3.38 -5.98
#